data_AF-A0A4Y2VS42-F1
#
_entry.id   AF-A0A4Y2VS42-F1
#
_cell.length_a   1.000
_cell.length_b   1.000
_cell.length_c   1.000
_cell.angle_alpha   90.00
_cell.angle_beta   90.00
_cell.angle_gamma   90.00
#
_symmetry.space_group_name_H-M   'P 1'
#
loop_
_entity.id
_entity.type
_entity.pdbx_description
1 polymer ?
#
loop_
_entity_poly.entity_id
_entity_poly.type
_entity_poly.pdbx_seq_one_letter_code
_entity_poly.pdbx_strand_id
1 'polypeptide(L)'
;MLPVCYRGQENAWVTRELFLDWFKTEFVPALRQHMESINLLQQALFLLYNCPGHPSAEELCTNDGEHFRNVSTPNTTALIQPMDQNVIQNIKLGYRKLLLTNILNDPVHNENLGKTLMNVNLKNVVFSFANCWTSVPTLLINKSCKNLLPNFVDAQVE
;
A
#
# COMPACT_ATOMS: atom_id res chain seq x y z
N MET A 1 -7.06 16.18 8.73
CA MET A 1 -7.24 14.71 8.64
C MET A 1 -5.97 14.10 8.08
N LEU A 2 -5.53 12.93 8.56
CA LEU A 2 -4.39 12.21 7.96
C LEU A 2 -4.86 11.47 6.70
N PRO A 3 -4.01 11.34 5.66
CA PRO A 3 -4.34 10.62 4.43
C PRO A 3 -4.30 9.08 4.59
N VAL A 4 -4.17 8.58 5.82
CA VAL A 4 -4.08 7.15 6.14
C VAL A 4 -4.83 6.87 7.44
N CYS A 5 -5.29 5.63 7.60
CA CYS A 5 -5.77 5.12 8.87
C CYS A 5 -4.57 4.81 9.76
N TYR A 6 -4.33 5.66 10.76
CA TYR A 6 -3.23 5.50 11.69
C TYR A 6 -3.72 4.82 12.98
N ARG A 7 -3.11 3.69 13.33
CA ARG A 7 -3.25 3.04 14.64
C ARG A 7 -1.90 3.09 15.34
N GLY A 8 -1.87 3.61 16.57
CA GLY A 8 -0.66 3.63 17.38
C GLY A 8 -0.32 2.22 17.86
N GLN A 9 0.93 1.81 17.72
CA GLN A 9 1.45 0.62 18.38
C GLN A 9 2.91 0.83 18.78
N GLU A 10 3.32 0.17 19.86
CA GLU A 10 4.69 0.24 20.37
C GLU A 10 5.65 -0.70 19.62
N ASN A 11 5.11 -1.72 18.95
CA ASN A 11 5.89 -2.66 18.16
C ASN A 11 6.20 -2.11 16.77
N ALA A 12 7.34 -2.49 16.20
CA ALA A 12 7.72 -2.13 14.83
C ALA A 12 6.98 -2.92 13.73
N TRP A 13 6.13 -3.90 14.11
CA TRP A 13 5.49 -4.86 13.21
C TRP A 13 3.99 -4.90 13.44
N VAL A 14 3.19 -4.98 12.37
CA VAL A 14 1.73 -5.11 12.50
C VAL A 14 1.38 -6.36 13.30
N THR A 15 0.42 -6.24 14.23
CA THR A 15 -0.12 -7.39 14.95
C THR A 15 -1.31 -7.97 14.21
N ARG A 16 -1.58 -9.26 14.43
CA ARG A 16 -2.76 -9.95 13.90
C ARG A 16 -4.06 -9.20 14.22
N GLU A 17 -4.21 -8.71 15.44
CA GLU A 17 -5.39 -7.96 15.91
C GLU A 17 -5.55 -6.64 15.15
N LEU A 18 -4.48 -5.86 15.01
CA LEU A 18 -4.52 -4.59 14.27
C LEU A 18 -4.82 -4.80 12.78
N PHE A 19 -4.31 -5.89 12.20
CA PHE A 19 -4.59 -6.25 10.81
C PHE A 19 -6.07 -6.63 10.62
N LEU A 20 -6.62 -7.46 11.50
CA LEU A 20 -8.04 -7.85 11.45
C LEU A 20 -8.97 -6.65 11.60
N ASP A 21 -8.67 -5.76 12.54
CA ASP A 21 -9.44 -4.54 12.76
C ASP A 21 -9.40 -3.67 11.49
N TRP A 22 -8.21 -3.40 10.94
CA TRP A 22 -8.07 -2.66 9.68
C TRP A 22 -8.83 -3.32 8.51
N PHE A 23 -8.73 -4.65 8.38
CA PHE A 23 -9.38 -5.38 7.30
C PHE A 23 -10.91 -5.20 7.35
N LYS A 24 -11.49 -5.35 8.54
CA LYS A 24 -12.95 -5.31 8.74
C LYS A 24 -13.52 -3.89 8.76
N THR A 25 -12.84 -2.94 9.38
CA THR A 25 -13.38 -1.58 9.58
C THR A 25 -13.03 -0.62 8.45
N GLU A 26 -11.89 -0.82 7.77
CA GLU A 26 -11.40 0.12 6.75
C GLU A 26 -11.40 -0.51 5.36
N PHE A 27 -10.69 -1.63 5.18
CA PHE A 27 -10.41 -2.19 3.86
C PHE A 27 -11.68 -2.67 3.15
N VAL A 28 -12.45 -3.56 3.79
CA VAL A 28 -13.67 -4.13 3.19
C VAL A 28 -14.72 -3.05 2.87
N PRO A 29 -15.07 -2.12 3.78
CA PRO A 29 -16.00 -1.05 3.47
C PRO A 29 -15.53 -0.14 2.32
N ALA A 30 -14.26 0.26 2.32
CA ALA A 30 -13.72 1.12 1.27
C ALA A 30 -13.71 0.41 -0.10
N LEU A 31 -13.37 -0.88 -0.13
CA LEU A 31 -13.37 -1.68 -1.35
C LEU A 31 -14.78 -1.84 -1.93
N ARG A 32 -15.78 -2.13 -1.08
CA ARG A 32 -17.19 -2.21 -1.49
C ARG A 32 -17.69 -0.90 -2.07
N GLN A 33 -17.46 0.20 -1.36
CA GLN A 33 -17.85 1.53 -1.82
C GLN A 33 -17.20 1.86 -3.17
N HIS A 34 -15.92 1.51 -3.35
CA HIS A 34 -15.24 1.70 -4.62
C HIS A 34 -15.87 0.86 -5.73
N MET A 35 -16.07 -0.45 -5.53
CA MET A 35 -16.69 -1.34 -6.52
C MET A 35 -18.09 -0.88 -6.93
N GLU A 36 -18.92 -0.47 -5.95
CA GLU A 36 -20.24 0.11 -6.21
C GLU A 36 -20.15 1.38 -7.06
N SER A 37 -19.19 2.27 -6.76
CA SER A 37 -19.01 3.51 -7.53
C SER A 37 -18.64 3.31 -9.00
N ILE A 38 -18.09 2.14 -9.34
CA ILE A 38 -17.72 1.75 -10.71
C ILE A 38 -18.60 0.61 -11.27
N ASN A 39 -19.72 0.29 -10.60
CA ASN A 39 -20.67 -0.77 -10.99
C ASN A 39 -20.03 -2.15 -11.23
N LEU A 40 -19.03 -2.50 -10.42
CA LEU A 40 -18.45 -3.85 -10.42
C LEU A 40 -19.13 -4.74 -9.39
N LEU A 41 -19.15 -6.05 -9.69
CA LEU A 41 -19.52 -7.07 -8.71
C LEU A 41 -18.58 -6.97 -7.51
N GLN A 42 -19.12 -7.18 -6.30
CA GLN A 42 -18.35 -7.14 -5.06
C GLN A 42 -17.50 -8.41 -4.90
N GLN A 43 -16.64 -8.71 -5.87
CA GLN A 43 -15.75 -9.86 -5.86
C GLN A 43 -14.30 -9.41 -5.95
N ALA A 44 -13.48 -9.83 -4.98
CA ALA A 44 -12.07 -9.48 -4.93
C ALA A 44 -11.19 -10.64 -4.49
N LEU A 45 -9.98 -10.66 -5.04
CA LEU A 45 -8.88 -11.50 -4.59
C LEU A 45 -7.92 -10.63 -3.77
N PHE A 46 -7.74 -10.96 -2.50
CA PHE A 46 -6.79 -10.30 -1.63
C PHE A 46 -5.53 -11.14 -1.50
N LEU A 47 -4.43 -10.63 -2.06
CA LEU A 47 -3.13 -11.29 -2.05
C LEU A 47 -2.29 -10.82 -0.87
N LEU A 48 -1.85 -11.76 -0.05
CA LEU A 48 -1.00 -11.49 1.10
C LEU A 48 0.32 -12.27 1.02
N TYR A 49 1.40 -11.63 1.45
CA TYR A 49 2.63 -12.33 1.79
C TYR A 49 2.44 -13.11 3.11
N ASN A 50 3.14 -14.23 3.30
CA ASN A 50 3.05 -14.99 4.55
C ASN A 50 3.91 -14.34 5.67
N CYS A 51 3.29 -13.50 6.51
CA CYS A 51 3.93 -12.84 7.65
C CYS A 51 3.33 -13.34 8.98
N PRO A 52 4.10 -13.50 10.07
CA PRO A 52 3.56 -13.86 11.39
C PRO A 52 2.49 -12.90 11.92
N GLY A 53 2.52 -11.63 11.47
CA GLY A 53 1.51 -10.63 11.82
C GLY A 53 0.22 -10.72 11.01
N HIS A 54 0.17 -11.56 9.97
CA HIS A 54 -1.02 -11.74 9.15
C HIS A 54 -1.96 -12.79 9.77
N PRO A 55 -3.27 -12.52 9.83
CA PRO A 55 -4.25 -13.53 10.22
C PRO A 55 -4.33 -14.64 9.17
N SER A 56 -4.89 -15.79 9.55
CA SER A 56 -5.12 -16.87 8.59
C SER A 56 -6.20 -16.50 7.57
N ALA A 57 -6.26 -17.23 6.45
CA ALA A 57 -7.27 -16.97 5.42
C ALA A 57 -8.71 -17.15 5.94
N GLU A 58 -8.90 -18.05 6.91
CA GLU A 58 -10.17 -18.31 7.59
C GLU A 58 -10.63 -17.12 8.45
N GLU A 59 -9.68 -16.38 9.02
CA GLU A 59 -9.98 -15.21 9.86
C GLU A 59 -10.27 -13.95 9.05
N LEU A 60 -9.71 -13.88 7.84
CA LEU A 60 -9.94 -12.82 6.86
C LEU A 60 -11.21 -13.04 6.04
N CYS A 61 -12.20 -13.72 6.59
CA CYS A 61 -13.51 -13.84 5.95
C CYS A 61 -14.38 -12.61 6.20
N THR A 62 -15.21 -12.28 5.23
CA THR A 62 -16.37 -11.42 5.43
C THR A 62 -17.59 -12.29 5.75
N ASN A 63 -18.63 -11.73 6.37
CA ASN A 63 -19.84 -12.49 6.75
C ASN A 63 -20.52 -13.19 5.55
N ASP A 64 -20.29 -12.66 4.36
CA ASP A 64 -20.78 -13.11 3.05
C ASP A 64 -19.80 -14.03 2.31
N GLY A 65 -18.66 -14.39 2.91
CA GLY A 65 -17.74 -15.53 2.66
C GLY A 65 -17.20 -15.78 1.25
N GLU A 66 -18.04 -15.67 0.23
CA GLU A 66 -17.80 -16.04 -1.16
C GLU A 66 -17.25 -14.89 -2.01
N HIS A 67 -17.41 -13.65 -1.54
CA HIS A 67 -17.14 -12.42 -2.27
C HIS A 67 -15.67 -11.97 -2.17
N PHE A 68 -15.00 -12.24 -1.05
CA PHE A 68 -13.60 -11.84 -0.84
C PHE A 68 -12.76 -13.07 -0.55
N ARG A 69 -11.96 -13.49 -1.53
CA ARG A 69 -11.04 -14.63 -1.36
C ARG A 69 -9.65 -14.13 -0.98
N ASN A 70 -9.06 -14.74 0.04
CA ASN A 70 -7.69 -14.46 0.44
C ASN A 70 -6.77 -15.55 -0.10
N VAL A 71 -5.64 -15.14 -0.66
CA VAL A 71 -4.57 -16.05 -1.04
C VAL A 71 -3.28 -15.58 -0.42
N SER A 72 -2.77 -16.38 0.52
CA SER A 72 -1.43 -16.19 1.07
C SER A 72 -0.42 -16.84 0.13
N THR A 73 0.50 -16.06 -0.43
CA THR A 73 1.59 -16.61 -1.24
C THR A 73 2.72 -17.11 -0.35
N PRO A 74 3.41 -18.21 -0.71
CA PRO A 74 4.60 -18.67 -0.02
C PRO A 74 5.68 -17.57 0.13
N ASN A 75 6.59 -17.72 1.10
CA ASN A 75 7.60 -16.71 1.44
C ASN A 75 8.63 -16.40 0.34
N THR A 76 8.58 -17.10 -0.79
CA THR A 76 9.50 -16.97 -1.93
C THR A 76 8.91 -16.23 -3.13
N THR A 77 7.70 -15.67 -3.01
CA THR A 77 6.89 -15.22 -4.18
C THR A 77 6.93 -13.71 -4.46
N ALA A 78 8.07 -13.03 -4.22
CA ALA A 78 8.26 -11.64 -4.70
C ALA A 78 8.03 -11.52 -6.22
N LEU A 79 8.22 -12.61 -6.98
CA LEU A 79 7.97 -12.68 -8.42
C LEU A 79 6.51 -12.42 -8.82
N ILE A 80 5.55 -12.76 -7.95
CA ILE A 80 4.12 -12.68 -8.28
C ILE A 80 3.43 -11.56 -7.49
N GLN A 81 3.98 -11.15 -6.35
CA GLN A 81 3.42 -10.08 -5.52
C GLN A 81 3.52 -8.71 -6.23
N PRO A 82 2.40 -8.09 -6.65
CA PRO A 82 2.45 -6.86 -7.46
C PRO A 82 3.15 -5.70 -6.74
N MET A 83 3.01 -5.62 -5.42
CA MET A 83 3.67 -4.58 -4.61
C MET A 83 5.20 -4.65 -4.70
N ASP A 84 5.75 -5.86 -4.80
CA ASP A 84 7.19 -6.13 -4.98
C ASP A 84 7.62 -5.98 -6.46
N GLN A 85 6.67 -6.05 -7.40
CA GLN A 85 6.88 -5.84 -8.84
C GLN A 85 6.88 -4.35 -9.22
N ASN A 86 7.75 -3.57 -8.58
CA ASN A 86 8.05 -2.15 -8.82
C ASN A 86 7.19 -1.10 -8.10
N VAL A 87 6.02 -1.43 -7.53
CA VAL A 87 5.17 -0.42 -6.86
C VAL A 87 5.89 0.18 -5.65
N ILE A 88 6.37 -0.65 -4.73
CA ILE A 88 7.13 -0.19 -3.54
C ILE A 88 8.39 0.58 -3.94
N GLN A 89 9.12 0.09 -4.96
CA GLN A 89 10.34 0.75 -5.44
C GLN A 89 10.05 2.17 -5.95
N ASN A 90 8.98 2.36 -6.71
CA ASN A 90 8.62 3.67 -7.26
C ASN A 90 8.20 4.65 -6.16
N ILE A 91 7.43 4.19 -5.17
CA ILE A 91 7.07 5.02 -4.02
C ILE A 91 8.33 5.43 -3.25
N LYS A 92 9.26 4.50 -2.98
CA LYS A 92 10.54 4.80 -2.33
C LYS A 92 11.38 5.80 -3.12
N LEU A 93 11.41 5.67 -4.44
CA LEU A 93 12.12 6.59 -5.32
C LEU A 93 11.50 8.00 -5.28
N GLY A 94 10.17 8.09 -5.40
CA GLY A 94 9.43 9.35 -5.29
C GLY A 94 9.67 10.02 -3.94
N TYR A 95 9.62 9.25 -2.86
CA TYR A 95 9.86 9.76 -1.51
C TYR A 95 11.27 10.32 -1.34
N ARG A 96 12.30 9.60 -1.82
CA ARG A 96 13.69 10.07 -1.79
C ARG A 96 13.87 11.36 -2.59
N LYS A 97 13.27 11.44 -3.78
CA LYS A 97 13.29 12.66 -4.60
C LYS A 97 12.65 13.83 -3.85
N LEU A 98 11.45 13.62 -3.30
CA LEU A 98 10.74 14.65 -2.52
C LEU A 98 11.55 15.12 -1.31
N LEU A 99 12.14 14.19 -0.57
CA LEU A 99 12.99 14.51 0.58
C LEU A 99 14.21 15.34 0.16
N LEU A 100 14.92 14.95 -0.89
CA LEU A 100 16.07 15.69 -1.41
C LEU A 100 15.67 17.09 -1.91
N THR A 101 14.56 17.21 -2.64
CA THR A 101 14.03 18.50 -3.09
C THR A 101 13.70 19.40 -1.90
N ASN A 102 13.09 18.87 -0.84
CA ASN A 102 12.79 19.65 0.36
C ASN A 102 14.06 20.14 1.07
N ILE A 103 15.12 19.30 1.12
CA ILE A 103 16.42 19.69 1.69
C ILE A 103 17.08 20.78 0.85
N LEU A 104 17.08 20.63 -0.49
CA LEU A 104 17.71 21.59 -1.40
C LEU A 104 16.97 22.94 -1.43
N ASN A 105 15.66 22.94 -1.20
CA ASN A 105 14.83 24.15 -1.18
C ASN A 105 14.75 24.78 0.22
N ASP A 106 15.40 24.20 1.24
CA ASP A 106 15.42 24.78 2.58
C ASP A 106 16.20 26.12 2.53
N PRO A 107 15.54 27.27 2.81
CA PRO A 107 16.17 28.59 2.77
C PRO A 107 17.31 28.72 3.78
N VAL A 108 17.37 27.83 4.78
CA VAL A 108 18.50 27.72 5.71
C VAL A 108 19.59 26.85 5.08
N HIS A 109 20.16 27.32 3.96
CA HIS A 109 21.25 26.65 3.22
C HIS A 109 22.53 26.35 4.03
N ASN A 110 22.55 26.70 5.32
CA ASN A 110 23.73 26.62 6.19
C ASN A 110 23.54 25.70 7.41
N GLU A 111 22.41 25.01 7.53
CA GLU A 111 22.27 23.93 8.51
C GLU A 111 22.70 22.57 7.93
N ASN A 112 23.45 21.82 8.73
CA ASN A 112 23.83 20.44 8.46
C ASN A 112 22.57 19.60 8.17
N LEU A 113 22.58 18.79 7.12
CA LEU A 113 21.56 17.81 6.71
C LEU A 113 20.86 17.09 7.90
N GLY A 114 21.62 16.73 8.93
CA GLY A 114 21.12 16.11 10.15
C GLY A 114 20.06 16.95 10.89
N LYS A 115 20.18 18.29 10.93
CA LYS A 115 19.18 19.17 11.55
C LYS A 115 17.88 19.22 10.75
N THR A 116 17.97 19.35 9.42
CA THR A 116 16.79 19.31 8.53
C THR A 116 16.06 17.98 8.66
N LEU A 117 16.79 16.86 8.78
CA LEU A 117 16.20 15.54 9.02
C LEU A 117 15.56 15.42 10.41
N MET A 118 16.10 16.06 11.45
CA MET A 118 15.48 16.09 12.78
C MET A 118 14.13 16.83 12.81
N ASN A 119 13.90 17.75 11.87
CA ASN A 119 12.61 18.45 11.74
C ASN A 119 11.54 17.59 11.04
N VAL A 120 11.91 16.45 10.45
CA VAL A 120 10.96 15.52 9.82
C VAL A 120 10.25 14.70 10.89
N ASN A 121 9.00 15.05 11.18
CA ASN A 121 8.14 14.27 12.07
C ASN A 121 7.26 13.27 11.30
N LEU A 122 6.56 12.40 12.04
CA LEU A 122 5.69 11.37 11.47
C LEU A 122 4.60 11.93 10.54
N LYS A 123 4.04 13.10 10.86
CA LYS A 123 3.04 13.77 10.00
C LYS A 123 3.66 14.08 8.63
N ASN A 124 4.85 14.66 8.59
CA ASN A 124 5.55 14.96 7.34
C ASN A 124 5.79 13.70 6.51
N VAL A 125 6.19 12.59 7.16
CA VAL A 125 6.40 11.29 6.51
C VAL A 125 5.09 10.77 5.90
N VAL A 126 3.99 10.78 6.65
CA VAL A 126 2.68 10.30 6.20
C VAL A 126 2.16 11.08 5.01
N PHE A 127 2.24 12.42 5.05
CA PHE A 127 1.83 13.26 3.92
C PHE A 127 2.73 13.06 2.69
N SER A 128 4.06 12.97 2.90
CA SER A 128 5.01 12.71 1.81
C SER A 128 4.76 11.35 1.16
N PHE A 129 4.47 10.32 1.95
CA PHE A 129 4.12 9.00 1.45
C PHE A 129 2.83 9.01 0.63
N ALA A 130 1.78 9.68 1.14
CA ALA A 130 0.51 9.82 0.42
C ALA A 130 0.72 10.54 -0.93
N ASN A 131 1.49 11.63 -0.95
CA ASN A 131 1.81 12.34 -2.20
C ASN A 131 2.57 11.47 -3.20
N CYS A 132 3.48 10.61 -2.72
CA CYS A 132 4.19 9.67 -3.58
C CYS A 132 3.25 8.59 -4.12
N TRP A 133 2.35 8.06 -3.29
CA TRP A 133 1.32 7.10 -3.72
C TRP A 133 0.43 7.66 -4.81
N THR A 134 -0.10 8.88 -4.64
CA THR A 134 -0.95 9.53 -5.65
C THR A 134 -0.22 9.84 -6.96
N SER A 135 1.12 9.88 -6.93
CA SER A 135 1.95 10.11 -8.12
C SER A 135 2.30 8.81 -8.86
N VAL A 136 1.95 7.63 -8.33
CA VAL A 136 2.20 6.35 -9.01
C VAL A 136 1.24 6.20 -10.19
N PRO A 137 1.72 6.05 -11.43
CA PRO A 137 0.84 5.91 -12.59
C PRO A 137 0.05 4.59 -12.54
N THR A 138 -1.24 4.63 -12.91
CA THR A 138 -2.09 3.42 -13.03
C THR A 138 -1.47 2.38 -13.95
N LEU A 139 -0.84 2.80 -15.05
CA LEU A 139 -0.12 1.90 -15.97
C LEU A 139 0.98 1.10 -15.27
N LEU A 140 1.67 1.70 -14.29
CA LEU A 140 2.72 1.04 -13.52
C LEU A 140 2.12 -0.02 -12.59
N ILE A 141 1.01 0.31 -11.93
CA ILE A 141 0.26 -0.64 -11.10
C ILE A 141 -0.20 -1.82 -11.97
N ASN A 142 -0.78 -1.57 -13.14
CA ASN A 142 -1.25 -2.65 -14.02
C ASN A 142 -0.10 -3.53 -14.52
N LYS A 143 1.04 -2.95 -14.90
CA LYS A 143 2.24 -3.70 -15.29
C LYS A 143 2.81 -4.54 -14.15
N SER A 144 2.68 -4.10 -12.90
CA SER A 144 3.14 -4.87 -11.74
C SER A 144 2.37 -6.19 -11.57
N CYS A 145 1.13 -6.26 -12.07
CA CYS A 145 0.31 -7.46 -12.07
C CYS A 145 0.63 -8.44 -13.20
N LYS A 146 1.55 -8.14 -14.13
CA LYS A 146 1.80 -8.97 -15.31
C LYS A 146 2.16 -10.41 -15.00
N ASN A 147 2.99 -10.64 -13.98
CA ASN A 147 3.42 -12.00 -13.62
C ASN A 147 2.31 -12.81 -12.94
N LEU A 148 1.35 -12.12 -12.31
CA LEU A 148 0.19 -12.72 -11.67
C LEU A 148 -0.93 -12.99 -12.68
N LEU A 149 -1.21 -12.03 -13.55
CA LEU A 149 -2.27 -12.06 -14.56
C LEU A 149 -1.69 -11.61 -15.92
N PRO A 150 -1.03 -12.50 -16.69
CA PRO A 150 -0.38 -12.15 -17.94
C PRO A 150 -1.30 -11.48 -18.95
N ASN A 151 -2.57 -11.93 -19.01
CA ASN A 151 -3.57 -11.44 -19.95
C ASN A 151 -4.20 -10.09 -19.55
N PHE A 152 -3.91 -9.57 -18.35
CA PHE A 152 -4.51 -8.33 -17.84
C PHE A 152 -3.90 -7.07 -18.46
N VAL A 153 -2.62 -7.14 -18.87
CA VAL A 153 -1.87 -5.97 -19.37
C VAL A 153 -2.18 -5.67 -20.84
N ASP A 154 -2.50 -6.69 -21.63
CA ASP A 154 -2.77 -6.54 -23.07
C ASP A 154 -4.18 -5.98 -23.35
N ALA A 155 -5.12 -6.14 -22.41
CA ALA A 155 -6.50 -5.68 -22.53
C ALA A 155 -6.73 -4.17 -22.32
N GLN A 156 -5.68 -3.40 -22.01
CA GLN A 156 -5.76 -1.94 -21.81
C GLN A 156 -5.03 -1.13 -22.89
N VAL A 157 -4.63 -1.77 -23.99
CA VAL A 157 -3.95 -1.15 -25.14
C VAL A 157 -4.86 -1.07 -26.38
N GLU A 158 -6.14 -1.45 -26.27
CA GLU A 158 -7.18 -1.22 -27.28
C GLU A 158 -8.15 -0.10 -26.88
#